data_AF-A0A8J7FQQ4-F1
#
_entry.id   AF-A0A8J7FQQ4-F1
#
_cell.length_a   1.000
_cell.length_b   1.000
_cell.length_c   1.000
_cell.angle_alpha   90.00
_cell.angle_beta   90.00
_cell.angle_gamma   90.00
#
_symmetry.space_group_name_H-M   'P 1'
#
loop_
_entity.id
_entity.type
_entity.pdbx_description
1 polymer ?
#
loop_
_entity_poly.entity_id
_entity_poly.type
_entity_poly.pdbx_seq_one_letter_code
_entity_poly.pdbx_strand_id
1 'polypeptide(L)'
;MKNLAKYSAKNRLEKMKLKYNNKISWQLFATKIQFNIDFRNQKLAEQKYICPICEEEIFQHSTLHHIDYDHGCQLYKLKGLQDCKLCKSICPNFHIGCSKRTVMVHHKCHQYLHNSKYLNRNREF
;
A
#
# COMPACT_ATOMS: atom_id res chain seq x y z
N MET A 1 10.74 -4.02 -15.65
CA MET A 1 9.69 -3.69 -14.66
C MET A 1 9.04 -2.38 -15.08
N LYS A 2 7.83 -2.41 -15.64
CA LYS A 2 7.28 -1.27 -16.41
C LYS A 2 6.62 -0.16 -15.57
N ASN A 3 6.27 -0.42 -14.30
CA ASN A 3 5.42 0.50 -13.51
C ASN A 3 6.04 1.04 -12.21
N LEU A 4 7.36 0.97 -12.04
CA LEU A 4 8.04 1.37 -10.79
C LEU A 4 7.72 2.80 -10.35
N ALA A 5 7.70 3.76 -11.27
CA ALA A 5 7.44 5.17 -10.94
C ALA A 5 6.03 5.37 -10.37
N LYS A 6 5.02 4.69 -10.95
CA LYS A 6 3.60 4.82 -10.55
C LYS A 6 3.31 4.28 -9.15
N TYR A 7 3.98 3.20 -8.79
CA TYR A 7 3.75 2.48 -7.53
C TYR A 7 4.82 2.76 -6.49
N SER A 8 5.84 3.55 -6.80
CA SER A 8 6.75 4.07 -5.79
C SER A 8 5.99 5.00 -4.85
N ALA A 9 6.34 4.97 -3.56
CA ALA A 9 5.67 5.81 -2.57
C ALA A 9 5.86 7.29 -2.95
N LYS A 10 4.75 8.00 -3.20
CA LYS A 10 4.77 9.38 -3.74
C LYS A 10 5.52 10.36 -2.84
N ASN A 11 5.52 10.10 -1.53
CA ASN A 11 6.05 11.02 -0.53
C ASN A 11 7.34 10.52 0.12
N ARG A 12 8.05 9.54 -0.48
CA ARG A 12 9.20 8.78 0.05
C ARG A 12 10.44 9.60 0.52
N LEU A 13 10.47 10.92 0.35
CA LEU A 13 11.63 11.78 0.60
C LEU A 13 12.26 11.55 1.98
N GLU A 14 13.57 11.73 2.12
CA GLU A 14 14.33 11.65 3.38
C GLU A 14 13.73 12.44 4.55
N LYS A 15 12.95 13.49 4.25
CA LYS A 15 12.07 14.21 5.19
C LYS A 15 11.07 13.28 5.93
N MET A 16 10.82 12.07 5.44
CA MET A 16 9.94 11.07 6.03
C MET A 16 10.51 10.35 7.24
N LYS A 17 11.81 10.05 7.29
CA LYS A 17 12.42 9.51 8.51
C LYS A 17 12.23 10.48 9.68
N LEU A 18 12.31 11.78 9.41
CA LEU A 18 12.02 12.85 10.37
C LEU A 18 10.51 13.04 10.64
N LYS A 19 9.63 12.92 9.64
CA LYS A 19 8.18 13.16 9.77
C LYS A 19 7.37 11.97 10.33
N TYR A 20 7.87 10.74 10.20
CA TYR A 20 7.09 9.51 10.46
C TYR A 20 7.71 8.52 11.46
N ASN A 21 8.90 8.78 12.01
CA ASN A 21 9.38 8.03 13.17
C ASN A 21 8.41 8.12 14.38
N ASN A 22 7.44 9.05 14.38
CA ASN A 22 6.61 9.38 15.54
C ASN A 22 5.09 9.26 15.33
N LYS A 23 4.57 8.71 14.22
CA LYS A 23 3.10 8.53 14.06
C LYS A 23 2.69 7.07 14.29
N ILE A 24 2.60 6.69 15.56
CA ILE A 24 2.06 5.40 16.03
C ILE A 24 0.75 5.05 15.32
N SER A 25 -0.13 6.04 15.11
CA SER A 25 -1.40 5.86 14.40
C SER A 25 -1.25 5.37 12.96
N TRP A 26 -0.21 5.82 12.24
CA TRP A 26 0.07 5.35 10.88
C TRP A 26 0.67 3.95 10.88
N GLN A 27 1.60 3.67 11.79
CA GLN A 27 2.17 2.33 11.94
C GLN A 27 1.09 1.30 12.29
N LEU A 28 0.19 1.64 13.22
CA LEU A 28 -0.96 0.82 13.57
C LEU A 28 -1.87 0.58 12.36
N PHE A 29 -2.17 1.63 11.59
CA PHE A 29 -2.94 1.52 10.36
C PHE A 29 -2.26 0.59 9.34
N ALA A 30 -1.00 0.88 8.99
CA ALA A 30 -0.24 0.13 7.98
C ALA A 30 -0.12 -1.35 8.36
N THR A 31 0.15 -1.65 9.63
CA THR A 31 0.22 -3.03 10.16
C THR A 31 -1.14 -3.72 10.09
N LYS A 32 -2.20 -3.10 10.61
CA LYS A 32 -3.52 -3.74 10.66
C LYS A 32 -4.12 -3.97 9.27
N ILE A 33 -4.01 -3.02 8.36
CA ILE A 33 -4.52 -3.21 6.98
C ILE A 33 -3.69 -4.23 6.20
N GLN A 34 -2.37 -4.31 6.45
CA GLN A 34 -1.48 -5.32 5.88
C GLN A 34 -1.94 -6.75 6.22
N PHE A 35 -2.54 -6.98 7.39
CA PHE A 35 -3.01 -8.30 7.81
C PHE A 35 -4.53 -8.49 7.70
N ASN A 36 -5.26 -7.49 7.19
CA ASN A 36 -6.71 -7.62 7.00
C ASN A 36 -7.02 -8.52 5.78
N ILE A 37 -7.49 -9.75 6.04
CA ILE A 37 -7.73 -10.77 5.01
C ILE A 37 -8.76 -10.29 3.98
N ASP A 38 -9.87 -9.70 4.42
CA ASP A 38 -10.93 -9.22 3.52
C ASP A 38 -10.42 -8.15 2.55
N PHE A 39 -9.66 -7.18 3.07
CA PHE A 39 -9.07 -6.10 2.27
C PHE A 39 -8.05 -6.66 1.26
N ARG A 40 -7.19 -7.59 1.70
CA ARG A 40 -6.20 -8.23 0.83
C ARG A 40 -6.86 -9.05 -0.28
N ASN A 41 -7.87 -9.85 0.03
CA ASN A 41 -8.59 -10.67 -0.93
C ASN A 41 -9.32 -9.79 -1.95
N GLN A 42 -9.98 -8.72 -1.49
CA GLN A 42 -10.56 -7.73 -2.39
C GLN A 42 -9.49 -7.13 -3.31
N LYS A 43 -8.33 -6.76 -2.77
CA LYS A 43 -7.23 -6.18 -3.54
C LYS A 43 -6.68 -7.13 -4.61
N LEU A 44 -6.49 -8.39 -4.27
CA LEU A 44 -6.06 -9.42 -5.23
C LEU A 44 -7.09 -9.60 -6.34
N ALA A 45 -8.37 -9.67 -6.00
CA ALA A 45 -9.45 -9.79 -6.98
C ALA A 45 -9.52 -8.56 -7.92
N GLU A 46 -9.43 -7.34 -7.37
CA GLU A 46 -9.37 -6.10 -8.16
C GLU A 46 -8.18 -6.09 -9.14
N GLN A 47 -7.05 -6.69 -8.72
CA GLN A 47 -5.84 -6.80 -9.53
C GLN A 47 -5.82 -8.02 -10.45
N LYS A 48 -6.89 -8.84 -10.47
CA LYS A 48 -6.93 -10.12 -11.19
C LYS A 48 -5.74 -11.02 -10.84
N TYR A 49 -5.30 -10.96 -9.58
CA TYR A 49 -4.12 -11.67 -9.08
C TYR A 49 -2.81 -11.33 -9.81
N ILE A 50 -2.74 -10.22 -10.56
CA ILE A 50 -1.51 -9.80 -11.25
C ILE A 50 -0.75 -8.77 -10.42
N CYS A 51 0.55 -8.99 -10.27
CA CYS A 51 1.47 -8.02 -9.68
C CYS A 51 1.71 -6.89 -10.68
N PRO A 52 1.38 -5.63 -10.34
CA PRO A 52 1.51 -4.54 -11.29
C PRO A 52 2.96 -4.10 -11.54
N ILE A 53 3.93 -4.67 -10.81
CA ILE A 53 5.35 -4.32 -10.94
C ILE A 53 6.07 -5.22 -11.96
N CYS A 54 5.85 -6.53 -11.87
CA CYS A 54 6.46 -7.53 -12.75
C CYS A 54 5.50 -8.16 -13.75
N GLU A 55 4.19 -7.88 -13.65
CA GLU A 55 3.15 -8.43 -14.55
C GLU A 55 2.95 -9.94 -14.41
N GLU A 56 3.50 -10.57 -13.37
CA GLU A 56 3.34 -11.99 -13.04
C GLU A 56 2.20 -12.21 -12.02
N GLU A 57 1.63 -13.42 -12.03
CA GLU A 57 0.60 -13.84 -11.07
C GLU A 57 1.11 -13.89 -9.62
N ILE A 58 0.22 -13.52 -8.70
CA ILE A 58 0.42 -13.51 -7.26
C ILE A 58 -0.23 -14.76 -6.66
N PHE A 59 0.58 -15.79 -6.39
CA PHE A 59 0.12 -17.03 -5.79
C PHE A 59 0.31 -17.07 -4.27
N GLN A 60 1.55 -16.84 -3.80
CA GLN A 60 1.94 -16.92 -2.39
C GLN A 60 2.95 -15.83 -2.03
N HIS A 61 3.00 -15.44 -0.75
CA HIS A 61 3.92 -14.43 -0.21
C HIS A 61 3.82 -13.03 -0.84
N SER A 62 2.59 -12.50 -0.86
CA SER A 62 2.32 -11.12 -1.28
C SER A 62 2.25 -10.15 -0.11
N THR A 63 2.63 -8.91 -0.38
CA THR A 63 2.62 -7.81 0.59
C THR A 63 1.74 -6.69 0.06
N LEU A 64 1.00 -6.03 0.95
CA LEU A 64 0.28 -4.82 0.63
C LEU A 64 1.27 -3.65 0.69
N HIS A 65 1.58 -3.08 -0.47
CA HIS A 65 2.37 -1.87 -0.57
C HIS A 65 1.46 -0.63 -0.44
N HIS A 66 1.86 0.33 0.39
CA HIS A 66 1.22 1.64 0.45
C HIS A 66 1.92 2.61 -0.51
N ILE A 67 1.17 3.23 -1.41
CA ILE A 67 1.66 4.18 -2.44
C ILE A 67 1.72 5.61 -1.87
N ASP A 68 0.95 5.89 -0.82
CA ASP A 68 0.83 7.19 -0.17
C ASP A 68 0.98 7.01 1.34
N TYR A 69 2.09 7.47 1.90
CA TYR A 69 2.40 7.36 3.32
C TYR A 69 1.79 8.48 4.17
N ASP A 70 1.25 9.55 3.57
CA ASP A 70 0.45 10.54 4.31
C ASP A 70 -0.99 10.04 4.54
N HIS A 71 -1.41 9.00 3.82
CA HIS A 71 -2.73 8.41 3.98
C HIS A 71 -2.84 7.56 5.24
N GLY A 72 -3.93 7.76 5.99
CA GLY A 72 -4.30 6.96 7.15
C GLY A 72 -5.77 6.53 7.09
N CYS A 73 -6.13 5.52 7.89
CA CYS A 73 -7.51 5.04 7.97
C CYS A 73 -8.45 6.13 8.53
N GLN A 74 -9.35 6.62 7.69
CA GLN A 74 -10.33 7.65 8.08
C GLN A 74 -11.39 7.10 9.06
N LEU A 75 -11.79 5.82 8.92
CA LEU A 75 -12.70 5.19 9.89
C LEU A 75 -12.07 5.14 11.28
N TYR A 76 -10.79 4.80 11.37
CA TYR A 76 -10.07 4.80 12.65
C TYR A 76 -9.99 6.21 13.24
N LYS A 77 -9.72 7.22 12.42
CA LYS A 77 -9.72 8.61 12.87
C LYS A 77 -11.08 9.06 13.42
N LEU A 78 -12.19 8.60 12.81
CA LEU A 78 -13.54 9.00 13.18
C LEU A 78 -14.12 8.21 14.36
N LYS A 79 -13.82 6.90 14.45
CA LYS A 79 -14.50 5.95 15.35
C LYS A 79 -13.55 5.13 16.22
N GLY A 80 -12.22 5.29 16.08
CA GLY A 80 -11.24 4.43 16.75
C GLY A 80 -11.23 2.97 16.27
N LEU A 81 -11.93 2.67 15.18
CA LEU A 81 -12.15 1.31 14.67
C LEU A 81 -11.41 1.06 13.36
N GLN A 82 -10.80 -0.13 13.23
CA GLN A 82 -10.19 -0.60 11.99
C GLN A 82 -10.87 -1.89 11.52
N ASP A 83 -12.06 -1.71 10.97
CA ASP A 83 -12.86 -2.78 10.37
C ASP A 83 -13.11 -2.42 8.90
N CYS A 84 -12.39 -3.07 7.99
CA CYS A 84 -12.51 -2.79 6.56
C CYS A 84 -13.84 -3.28 5.98
N LYS A 85 -14.42 -4.36 6.54
CA LYS A 85 -15.70 -4.91 6.09
C LYS A 85 -16.83 -3.94 6.46
N LEU A 86 -16.83 -3.44 7.69
CA LEU A 86 -17.74 -2.39 8.11
C LEU A 86 -17.50 -1.11 7.30
N CYS A 87 -16.25 -0.66 7.18
CA CYS A 87 -15.88 0.55 6.41
C CYS A 87 -16.47 0.53 5.00
N LYS A 88 -16.36 -0.61 4.30
CA LYS A 88 -16.93 -0.80 2.97
C LYS A 88 -18.45 -0.60 2.92
N SER A 89 -19.16 -0.98 3.98
CA SER A 89 -20.62 -0.87 4.08
C SER A 89 -21.05 0.56 4.45
N ILE A 90 -20.49 1.13 5.52
CA ILE A 90 -20.99 2.39 6.11
C ILE A 90 -20.27 3.64 5.59
N CYS A 91 -19.04 3.49 5.08
CA CYS A 91 -18.19 4.59 4.63
C CYS A 91 -17.42 4.19 3.35
N PRO A 92 -18.11 3.82 2.26
CA PRO A 92 -17.47 3.25 1.06
C PRO A 92 -16.39 4.17 0.46
N ASN A 93 -16.56 5.49 0.57
CA ASN A 93 -15.57 6.46 0.10
C ASN A 93 -14.23 6.37 0.87
N PHE A 94 -14.25 6.06 2.17
CA PHE A 94 -13.04 5.86 2.95
C PHE A 94 -12.32 4.57 2.52
N HIS A 95 -13.08 3.50 2.30
CA HIS A 95 -12.58 2.23 1.79
C HIS A 95 -11.95 2.38 0.40
N ILE A 96 -12.64 3.07 -0.51
CA ILE A 96 -12.12 3.42 -1.84
C ILE A 96 -10.83 4.25 -1.71
N GLY A 97 -10.77 5.15 -0.72
CA GLY A 97 -9.59 5.95 -0.40
C GLY A 97 -8.37 5.10 -0.04
N CYS A 98 -8.54 4.11 0.86
CA CYS A 98 -7.51 3.12 1.20
C CYS A 98 -7.14 2.28 -0.01
N SER A 99 -8.14 1.84 -0.77
CA SER A 99 -7.99 0.98 -1.94
C SER A 99 -7.12 1.64 -3.02
N LYS A 100 -7.39 2.90 -3.39
CA LYS A 100 -6.61 3.62 -4.43
C LYS A 100 -5.15 3.88 -4.06
N ARG A 101 -4.78 3.74 -2.78
CA ARG A 101 -3.44 4.07 -2.24
C ARG A 101 -2.68 2.85 -1.76
N THR A 102 -3.21 1.66 -2.03
CA THR A 102 -2.60 0.39 -1.68
C THR A 102 -2.63 -0.55 -2.86
N VAL A 103 -1.66 -1.46 -2.91
CA VAL A 103 -1.52 -2.42 -4.00
C VAL A 103 -0.87 -3.70 -3.49
N MET A 104 -1.35 -4.85 -3.94
CA MET A 104 -0.72 -6.14 -3.66
C MET A 104 0.41 -6.38 -4.64
N VAL A 105 1.58 -6.74 -4.11
CA VAL A 105 2.78 -7.03 -4.89
C VAL A 105 3.48 -8.26 -4.32
N HIS A 106 4.32 -8.93 -5.13
CA HIS A 106 5.24 -9.93 -4.57
C HIS A 106 6.19 -9.29 -3.57
N HIS A 107 6.65 -10.08 -2.58
CA HIS A 107 7.67 -9.63 -1.63
C HIS A 107 8.92 -9.06 -2.32
N LYS A 108 9.42 -9.72 -3.39
CA LYS A 108 10.54 -9.23 -4.20
C LYS A 108 10.26 -7.82 -4.77
N CYS A 109 9.08 -7.62 -5.37
CA CYS A 109 8.67 -6.35 -5.96
C CYS A 109 8.51 -5.25 -4.90
N HIS A 110 8.02 -5.61 -3.71
CA HIS A 110 7.96 -4.70 -2.57
C HIS A 110 9.36 -4.18 -2.21
N GLN A 111 10.36 -5.06 -2.10
CA GLN A 111 11.74 -4.64 -1.83
C GLN A 111 12.30 -3.71 -2.92
N TYR A 112 12.00 -3.98 -4.19
CA TYR A 112 12.39 -3.10 -5.30
C TYR A 112 11.77 -1.70 -5.20
N LEU A 113 10.50 -1.59 -4.79
CA LEU A 113 9.83 -0.30 -4.59
C LEU A 113 10.46 0.52 -3.45
N HIS A 114 11.04 -0.15 -2.46
CA HIS A 114 11.67 0.46 -1.28
C HIS A 114 13.17 0.71 -1.40
N ASN A 115 13.85 0.13 -2.39
CA ASN A 115 15.29 0.32 -2.59
C ASN A 115 15.56 1.45 -3.60
N SER A 116 16.20 2.53 -3.17
CA SER A 116 16.47 3.73 -3.99
C SER A 116 17.43 3.45 -5.15
N LYS A 117 18.36 2.50 -4.96
CA LYS A 117 19.34 2.10 -5.97
C LYS A 117 18.73 1.59 -7.28
N TYR A 118 17.51 1.07 -7.27
CA TYR A 118 16.83 0.56 -8.48
C TYR A 118 15.91 1.59 -9.15
N LEU A 119 15.55 2.68 -8.46
CA LEU A 119 14.80 3.79 -9.08
C LEU A 119 15.71 4.70 -9.90
N ASN A 120 16.97 4.83 -9.53
CA ASN A 120 17.94 5.69 -10.23
C ASN A 120 18.53 5.05 -11.50
N ARG A 121 18.44 3.73 -11.68
CA ARG A 121 18.93 3.06 -12.91
C ARG A 121 18.01 3.18 -14.13
N ASN A 122 16.77 3.65 -13.95
CA ASN A 122 15.81 3.83 -15.06
C ASN A 122 15.67 5.31 -15.48
N ARG A 123 16.59 6.19 -15.09
CA ARG A 123 16.67 7.58 -15.55
C ARG A 123 17.80 7.83 -16.56
N GLU A 124 18.51 6.79 -16.97
CA GLU A 124 19.65 6.84 -17.89
C GLU A 124 19.37 6.06 -19.18
N PHE A 125 18.20 6.28 -19.80
CA PHE A 125 17.94 5.96 -21.21
C PHE A 125 16.91 6.94 -21.78
#